data_AF-A0A940EQ23-F1
#
_entry.id   AF-A0A940EQ23-F1
#
_cell.length_a   1.000
_cell.length_b   1.000
_cell.length_c   1.000
_cell.angle_alpha   90.00
_cell.angle_beta   90.00
_cell.angle_gamma   90.00
#
_symmetry.space_group_name_H-M   'P 1'
#
loop_
_entity.id
_entity.type
_entity.pdbx_description
1 polymer ?
#
loop_
_entity_poly.entity_id
_entity_poly.type
_entity_poly.pdbx_seq_one_letter_code
_entity_poly.pdbx_strand_id
1 'polypeptide(L)'
;MFYRNILIAGLVSVFSLTAAASGSTGGHYRNLPKVQTDPVYEKGKKLFKGRTKAYGRVKFCFLDEEKAGAVKKIKRSTLKAYKGKKYNDLAKALYRCDDTSKAIYQVLNRDDLFIYLYFVNNRFKLHLS
;
A
#
# COMPACT_ATOMS: atom_id res chain seq x y z
N MET A 1 -37.29 24.09 49.60
CA MET A 1 -36.24 23.75 50.58
C MET A 1 -35.73 22.36 50.22
N PHE A 2 -34.56 22.25 49.55
CA PHE A 2 -33.29 21.75 50.14
C PHE A 2 -33.50 20.52 51.03
N TYR A 3 -33.00 19.31 50.75
CA TYR A 3 -31.59 18.87 50.70
C TYR A 3 -31.50 17.58 49.82
N ARG A 4 -30.56 17.41 48.86
CA ARG A 4 -29.09 17.18 48.91
C ARG A 4 -28.73 15.67 48.94
N ASN A 5 -27.64 15.32 48.22
CA ASN A 5 -26.69 14.21 48.48
C ASN A 5 -27.15 12.77 48.09
N ILE A 6 -26.40 11.82 47.53
CA ILE A 6 -24.96 11.48 47.32
C ILE A 6 -24.94 10.35 46.23
N LEU A 7 -24.24 10.44 45.10
CA LEU A 7 -22.88 9.93 44.81
C LEU A 7 -22.60 8.46 45.21
N ILE A 8 -22.73 7.48 44.30
CA ILE A 8 -21.93 6.23 44.34
C ILE A 8 -21.51 5.81 42.92
N ALA A 9 -20.20 5.84 42.70
CA ALA A 9 -19.49 5.19 41.61
C ALA A 9 -19.44 3.67 41.84
N GLY A 10 -19.41 2.86 40.77
CA GLY A 10 -19.30 1.41 40.92
C GLY A 10 -19.04 0.69 39.60
N LEU A 11 -17.77 0.68 39.20
CA LEU A 11 -17.20 -0.02 38.06
C LEU A 11 -16.86 -1.46 38.50
N VAL A 12 -17.46 -2.50 37.91
CA VAL A 12 -16.90 -3.87 37.94
C VAL A 12 -17.25 -4.64 36.67
N SER A 13 -16.22 -4.93 35.86
CA SER A 13 -16.19 -5.97 34.84
C SER A 13 -16.11 -7.35 35.49
N VAL A 14 -16.84 -8.35 34.98
CA VAL A 14 -16.43 -9.76 35.11
C VAL A 14 -16.71 -10.55 33.82
N PHE A 15 -15.62 -11.04 33.26
CA PHE A 15 -15.48 -12.04 32.19
C PHE A 15 -15.96 -13.44 32.65
N SER A 16 -16.50 -14.25 31.73
CA SER A 16 -16.32 -15.73 31.65
C SER A 16 -16.82 -16.21 30.28
N LEU A 17 -15.97 -16.66 29.34
CA LEU A 17 -15.48 -18.07 29.16
C LEU A 17 -16.67 -19.06 29.06
N THR A 18 -16.87 -19.94 28.08
CA THR A 18 -16.01 -20.54 27.03
C THR A 18 -16.92 -21.37 26.12
N ALA A 19 -16.68 -21.38 24.80
CA ALA A 19 -17.00 -22.55 23.97
C ALA A 19 -15.89 -22.69 22.92
N ALA A 20 -14.89 -23.50 23.27
CA ALA A 20 -13.83 -23.92 22.38
C ALA A 20 -14.41 -24.87 21.32
N ALA A 21 -14.68 -24.35 20.13
CA ALA A 21 -14.80 -25.18 18.95
C ALA A 21 -13.38 -25.48 18.44
N SER A 22 -12.84 -26.60 18.92
CA SER A 22 -11.62 -27.23 18.42
C SER A 22 -11.83 -27.71 16.99
N GLY A 23 -11.69 -26.81 16.03
CA GLY A 23 -11.52 -27.12 14.61
C GLY A 23 -10.05 -27.30 14.29
N SER A 24 -9.51 -28.47 14.61
CA SER A 24 -8.24 -28.95 14.05
C SER A 24 -8.42 -29.17 12.55
N THR A 25 -8.26 -28.13 11.75
CA THR A 25 -7.90 -28.27 10.35
C THR A 25 -6.41 -28.06 10.25
N GLY A 26 -5.68 -29.18 10.33
CA GLY A 26 -4.28 -29.28 9.96
C GLY A 26 -4.08 -28.67 8.58
N GLY A 27 -3.55 -27.45 8.57
CA GLY A 27 -3.03 -26.84 7.37
C GLY A 27 -1.78 -27.61 7.00
N HIS A 28 -1.92 -28.58 6.10
CA HIS A 28 -0.80 -29.09 5.33
C HIS A 28 -0.11 -27.87 4.72
N TYR A 29 1.03 -27.49 5.30
CA TYR A 29 2.03 -26.68 4.64
C TYR A 29 2.44 -27.47 3.40
N ARG A 30 1.71 -27.26 2.29
CA ARG A 30 2.23 -27.58 0.97
C ARG A 30 3.56 -26.84 0.91
N ASN A 31 4.65 -27.61 0.94
CA ASN A 31 5.95 -27.20 0.41
C ASN A 31 5.73 -26.86 -1.06
N LEU A 32 5.10 -25.71 -1.31
CA LEU A 32 5.07 -25.08 -2.60
C LEU A 32 6.54 -24.78 -2.89
N PRO A 33 7.10 -25.28 -4.00
CA PRO A 33 8.46 -24.96 -4.37
C PRO A 33 8.59 -23.44 -4.29
N LYS A 34 9.56 -22.98 -3.50
CA LYS A 34 9.82 -21.56 -3.25
C LYS A 34 10.10 -20.96 -4.62
N VAL A 35 9.05 -20.41 -5.26
CA VAL A 35 9.14 -19.83 -6.59
C VAL A 35 10.29 -18.84 -6.49
N GLN A 36 11.39 -19.11 -7.20
CA GLN A 36 12.53 -18.20 -7.26
C GLN A 36 12.00 -16.95 -7.94
N THR A 37 11.52 -16.03 -7.11
CA THR A 37 10.91 -14.80 -7.56
C THR A 37 12.04 -13.80 -7.63
N ASP A 38 12.17 -13.12 -8.76
CA ASP A 38 13.19 -12.11 -8.95
C ASP A 38 13.23 -11.16 -7.73
N PRO A 39 14.36 -11.07 -7.01
CA PRO A 39 14.47 -10.25 -5.81
C PRO A 39 14.19 -8.77 -6.09
N VAL A 40 14.49 -8.29 -7.30
CA VAL A 40 14.20 -6.92 -7.74
C VAL A 40 12.69 -6.73 -7.86
N TYR A 41 12.00 -7.68 -8.50
CA TYR A 41 10.54 -7.66 -8.63
C TYR A 41 9.85 -7.66 -7.25
N GLU A 42 10.27 -8.50 -6.32
CA GLU A 42 9.67 -8.54 -4.97
C GLU A 42 9.97 -7.27 -4.16
N LYS A 43 11.16 -6.67 -4.32
CA LYS A 43 11.47 -5.36 -3.71
C LYS A 43 10.57 -4.27 -4.30
N GLY A 44 10.40 -4.21 -5.62
CA GLY A 44 9.51 -3.26 -6.28
C GLY A 44 8.04 -3.43 -5.88
N LYS A 45 7.58 -4.68 -5.72
CA LYS A 45 6.26 -4.99 -5.19
C LYS A 45 6.05 -4.50 -3.76
N LYS A 46 7.07 -4.58 -2.90
CA LYS A 46 7.02 -4.03 -1.53
C LYS A 46 6.93 -2.51 -1.56
N LEU A 47 7.72 -1.84 -2.41
CA LEU A 47 7.64 -0.39 -2.61
C LEU A 47 6.25 0.02 -3.12
N PHE A 48 5.71 -0.67 -4.13
CA PHE A 48 4.37 -0.44 -4.66
C PHE A 48 3.25 -0.57 -3.61
N LYS A 49 3.39 -1.53 -2.70
CA LYS A 49 2.42 -1.73 -1.60
C LYS A 49 2.63 -0.79 -0.42
N GLY A 50 3.66 0.06 -0.42
CA GLY A 50 4.03 0.90 0.72
C GLY A 50 4.44 0.08 1.94
N ARG A 51 5.19 -1.01 1.73
CA ARG A 51 5.62 -1.94 2.80
C ARG A 51 7.11 -1.85 3.11
N THR A 52 7.79 -0.81 2.65
CA THR A 52 9.23 -0.64 2.85
C THR A 52 9.49 0.23 4.06
N LYS A 53 10.22 -0.29 5.06
CA LYS A 53 10.51 0.44 6.32
C LYS A 53 11.23 1.78 6.08
N ALA A 54 12.11 1.85 5.09
CA ALA A 54 12.90 3.04 4.77
C ALA A 54 12.05 4.28 4.45
N TYR A 55 10.88 4.10 3.83
CA TYR A 55 9.99 5.21 3.42
C TYR A 55 8.68 5.24 4.22
N GLY A 56 8.46 4.28 5.12
CA GLY A 56 7.18 4.09 5.79
C GLY A 56 6.07 3.59 4.85
N ARG A 57 4.82 3.85 5.22
CA ARG A 57 3.62 3.40 4.47
C ARG A 57 3.23 4.36 3.36
N VAL A 58 4.13 4.63 2.43
CA VAL A 58 3.88 5.53 1.30
C VAL A 58 3.23 4.79 0.13
N LYS A 59 2.17 5.37 -0.44
CA LYS A 59 1.54 4.92 -1.69
C LYS A 59 1.64 6.02 -2.74
N PHE A 60 1.72 5.61 -4.00
CA PHE A 60 1.77 6.53 -5.13
C PHE A 60 0.51 6.46 -6.00
N CYS A 61 0.14 7.60 -6.56
CA CYS A 61 -1.07 7.85 -7.31
C CYS A 61 -0.81 8.84 -8.44
N PHE A 62 -1.76 8.93 -9.37
CA PHE A 62 -1.83 9.98 -10.39
C PHE A 62 -2.67 11.15 -9.89
N LEU A 63 -2.44 12.33 -10.46
CA LEU A 63 -3.34 13.47 -10.32
C LEU A 63 -4.36 13.47 -11.46
N ASP A 64 -5.61 13.77 -11.12
CA ASP A 64 -6.69 13.94 -12.07
C ASP A 64 -6.80 15.42 -12.45
N GLU A 65 -6.30 15.77 -13.63
CA GLU A 65 -6.37 17.13 -14.14
C GLU A 65 -7.81 17.58 -14.40
N GLU A 66 -8.70 16.65 -14.78
CA GLU A 66 -10.12 16.94 -15.05
C GLU A 66 -10.93 17.19 -13.79
N LYS A 67 -10.47 16.68 -12.64
CA LYS A 67 -11.18 16.76 -11.35
C LYS A 67 -10.40 17.56 -10.32
N ALA A 68 -9.92 18.73 -10.71
CA ALA A 68 -9.28 19.71 -9.81
C ALA A 68 -8.20 19.10 -8.89
N GLY A 69 -7.37 18.19 -9.42
CA GLY A 69 -6.29 17.57 -8.66
C GLY A 69 -6.70 16.38 -7.79
N ALA A 70 -7.88 15.79 -8.02
CA ALA A 70 -8.29 14.57 -7.33
C ALA A 70 -7.28 13.43 -7.55
N VAL A 71 -7.06 12.62 -6.52
CA VAL A 71 -6.05 11.56 -6.55
C VAL A 71 -6.61 10.30 -7.23
N LYS A 72 -6.02 9.92 -8.37
CA LYS A 72 -6.34 8.68 -9.11
C LYS A 72 -5.39 7.55 -8.70
N LYS A 73 -5.94 6.47 -8.14
CA LYS A 73 -5.17 5.26 -7.79
C LYS A 73 -4.57 4.62 -9.05
N ILE A 74 -3.36 4.06 -8.91
CA ILE A 74 -2.72 3.30 -10.00
C ILE A 74 -3.54 2.05 -10.31
N LYS A 75 -4.11 2.02 -11.51
CA LYS A 75 -4.83 0.87 -12.08
C LYS A 75 -4.31 0.61 -13.49
N ARG A 76 -4.65 -0.56 -14.03
CA ARG A 76 -4.31 -0.88 -15.43
C ARG A 76 -4.86 0.13 -16.43
N SER A 77 -6.07 0.65 -16.17
CA SER A 77 -6.70 1.68 -17.00
C SER A 77 -5.95 3.00 -16.98
N THR A 78 -5.51 3.46 -15.81
CA THR A 78 -4.77 4.73 -15.68
C THR A 78 -3.37 4.64 -16.28
N LEU A 79 -2.74 3.46 -16.20
CA LEU A 79 -1.41 3.24 -16.77
C LEU A 79 -1.40 3.04 -18.30
N LYS A 80 -2.57 2.81 -18.93
CA LYS A 80 -2.66 2.53 -20.37
C LYS A 80 -2.05 3.64 -21.23
N ALA A 81 -2.19 4.90 -20.80
CA ALA A 81 -1.62 6.06 -21.48
C ALA A 81 -0.08 6.06 -21.53
N TYR A 82 0.57 5.31 -20.63
CA TYR A 82 2.03 5.23 -20.51
C TYR A 82 2.63 4.02 -21.22
N LYS A 83 1.84 3.22 -21.93
CA LYS A 83 2.36 2.06 -22.67
C LYS A 83 3.32 2.52 -23.77
N GLY A 84 4.54 1.98 -23.81
CA GLY A 84 5.59 2.35 -24.76
C GLY A 84 6.25 3.70 -24.49
N LYS A 85 5.89 4.39 -23.41
CA LYS A 85 6.49 5.69 -23.02
C LYS A 85 7.80 5.50 -22.27
N LYS A 86 8.49 6.62 -22.00
CA LYS A 86 9.74 6.57 -21.25
C LYS A 86 9.49 6.36 -19.77
N TYR A 87 10.45 5.74 -19.08
CA TYR A 87 10.41 5.62 -17.61
C TYR A 87 10.23 6.98 -16.91
N ASN A 88 10.88 8.01 -17.43
CA ASN A 88 10.84 9.37 -16.87
C ASN A 88 9.43 10.00 -16.98
N ASP A 89 8.70 9.72 -18.07
CA ASP A 89 7.35 10.26 -18.27
C ASP A 89 6.38 9.69 -17.23
N LEU A 90 6.50 8.38 -16.94
CA LEU A 90 5.71 7.74 -15.89
C LEU A 90 6.12 8.25 -14.50
N ALA A 91 7.42 8.42 -14.25
CA ALA A 91 7.91 8.91 -12.95
C ALA A 91 7.37 10.30 -12.64
N LYS A 92 7.39 11.22 -13.62
CA LYS A 92 6.87 12.59 -13.45
C LYS A 92 5.37 12.65 -13.16
N ALA A 93 4.63 11.66 -13.61
CA ALA A 93 3.18 11.60 -13.41
C ALA A 93 2.77 11.02 -12.03
N LEU A 94 3.72 10.48 -11.27
CA LEU A 94 3.45 9.82 -10.00
C LEU A 94 3.76 10.72 -8.80
N TYR A 95 2.78 10.82 -7.92
CA TYR A 95 2.82 11.60 -6.69
C TYR A 95 2.46 10.74 -5.50
N ARG A 96 2.84 11.16 -4.29
CA ARG A 96 2.38 10.51 -3.08
C ARG A 96 0.89 10.75 -2.89
N CYS A 97 0.13 9.69 -2.63
CA CYS A 97 -1.34 9.79 -2.54
C CYS A 97 -1.80 10.66 -1.36
N ASP A 98 -1.04 10.69 -0.26
CA ASP A 98 -1.39 11.47 0.94
C ASP A 98 -0.92 12.93 0.87
N ASP A 99 0.03 13.22 -0.03
CA ASP A 99 0.72 14.51 -0.14
C ASP A 99 1.09 14.73 -1.61
N THR A 100 0.17 15.33 -2.36
CA THR A 100 0.27 15.53 -3.80
C THR A 100 1.35 16.54 -4.18
N SER A 101 1.89 17.31 -3.23
CA SER A 101 3.03 18.19 -3.45
C SER A 101 4.34 17.41 -3.63
N LYS A 102 4.38 16.14 -3.23
CA LYS A 102 5.58 15.29 -3.33
C LYS A 102 5.51 14.32 -4.49
N ALA A 103 6.30 14.58 -5.51
CA ALA A 103 6.51 13.68 -6.62
C ALA A 103 7.33 12.44 -6.20
N ILE A 104 7.19 11.33 -6.91
CA ILE A 104 7.84 10.06 -6.54
C ILE A 104 9.36 10.17 -6.43
N TYR A 105 10.01 10.97 -7.27
CA TYR A 105 11.46 11.17 -7.28
C TYR A 105 11.98 12.01 -6.10
N GLN A 106 11.10 12.71 -5.39
CA GLN A 106 11.44 13.40 -4.14
C GLN A 106 11.31 12.48 -2.93
N VAL A 107 10.58 11.36 -3.06
CA VAL A 107 10.31 10.44 -1.97
C VAL A 107 11.22 9.22 -2.02
N LEU A 108 11.42 8.63 -3.21
CA LEU A 108 12.28 7.48 -3.41
C LEU A 108 13.67 7.93 -3.88
N ASN A 109 14.71 7.25 -3.40
CA ASN A 109 16.03 7.37 -4.00
C ASN A 109 16.03 6.81 -5.44
N ARG A 110 17.09 7.08 -6.20
CA ARG A 110 17.20 6.71 -7.62
C ARG A 110 17.02 5.20 -7.85
N ASP A 111 17.65 4.37 -7.02
CA ASP A 111 17.61 2.92 -7.18
C ASP A 111 16.22 2.36 -6.88
N ASP A 112 15.59 2.81 -5.79
CA ASP A 112 14.25 2.36 -5.41
C ASP A 112 13.19 2.88 -6.38
N LEU A 113 13.39 4.08 -6.96
CA LEU A 113 12.56 4.57 -8.05
C LEU A 113 12.65 3.65 -9.27
N PHE A 114 13.86 3.27 -9.69
CA PHE A 114 14.04 2.37 -10.82
C PHE A 114 13.40 0.99 -10.55
N ILE A 115 13.62 0.44 -9.36
CA ILE A 115 13.04 -0.84 -8.94
C ILE A 115 11.51 -0.77 -8.87
N TYR A 116 10.95 0.35 -8.41
CA TYR A 116 9.51 0.60 -8.41
C TYR A 116 8.96 0.61 -9.84
N LEU A 117 9.58 1.38 -10.74
CA LEU A 117 9.12 1.50 -12.12
C LEU A 117 9.30 0.19 -12.89
N TYR A 118 10.37 -0.56 -12.62
CA TYR A 118 10.58 -1.91 -13.14
C TYR A 118 9.43 -2.84 -12.75
N PHE A 119 9.02 -2.84 -11.47
CA PHE A 119 7.88 -3.63 -11.03
C PHE A 119 6.58 -3.20 -11.74
N VAL A 120 6.30 -1.89 -11.84
CA VAL A 120 5.10 -1.39 -12.52
C VAL A 120 5.10 -1.76 -13.99
N ASN A 121 6.22 -1.61 -14.69
CA ASN A 121 6.38 -1.97 -16.09
C ASN A 121 6.05 -3.47 -16.32
N ASN A 122 6.66 -4.36 -15.53
CA ASN A 122 6.46 -5.79 -15.65
C ASN A 122 5.06 -6.23 -15.22
N ARG A 123 4.54 -5.68 -14.11
CA ARG A 123 3.20 -6.03 -13.59
C ARG A 123 2.09 -5.66 -14.56
N PHE A 124 2.21 -4.51 -15.23
CA PHE A 124 1.16 -3.98 -16.11
C PHE A 124 1.47 -4.13 -17.61
N LYS A 125 2.63 -4.70 -17.97
CA LYS A 125 3.11 -4.90 -19.34
C LYS A 125 3.11 -3.61 -20.14
N LEU A 126 3.77 -2.58 -19.59
CA LEU A 126 3.81 -1.24 -20.19
C LEU A 126 4.85 -1.13 -21.30
N HIS A 127 5.88 -1.98 -21.32
CA HIS A 127 6.99 -1.93 -22.28
C HIS A 127 7.66 -0.55 -22.30
N LEU A 128 7.97 0.00 -21.12
CA LEU A 128 8.65 1.29 -20.99
C LEU A 128 10.07 1.24 -21.55
N SER A 129 10.53 2.39 -22.08
CA SER A 129 11.88 2.60 -22.61
C SER A 129 12.70 3.62 -21.82
#